data_AF-A0A8T0DC20-F1
#
_entry.id   AF-A0A8T0DC20-F1
#
_cell.length_a   1.000
_cell.length_b   1.000
_cell.length_c   1.000
_cell.angle_alpha   90.00
_cell.angle_beta   90.00
_cell.angle_gamma   90.00
#
_symmetry.space_group_name_H-M   'P 1'
#
loop_
_entity.id
_entity.type
_entity.pdbx_description
1 polymer ?
#
loop_
_entity_poly.entity_id
_entity_poly.type
_entity_poly.pdbx_seq_one_letter_code
_entity_poly.pdbx_strand_id
1 'polypeptide(L)'
;MQRHNAAWQESLRYRLPALDQLGGLRRITLNDNPAVGDVGSIYLAEALMDDLWVKAVDMQACALSDKSALVWLRVLLGTPEDVVNPSGAEPIQVQNLGNRTLVVLDLRQNPDICE
;
A
#
# COMPACT_ATOMS: atom_id res chain seq x y z
N MET A 1 4.05 45.18 13.04
CA MET A 1 3.52 43.82 13.30
C MET A 1 2.76 43.37 12.06
N GLN A 2 3.39 42.64 11.13
CA GLN A 2 2.69 42.10 9.97
C GLN A 2 1.79 40.94 10.44
N ARG A 3 0.48 41.10 10.29
CA ARG A 3 -0.48 40.02 10.55
C ARG A 3 -0.39 39.02 9.41
N HIS A 4 0.15 37.83 9.68
CA HIS A 4 0.24 36.71 8.74
C HIS A 4 -1.15 36.08 8.47
N ASN A 5 -2.12 36.86 7.98
CA ASN A 5 -3.48 36.39 7.67
C ASN A 5 -3.55 35.46 6.42
N ALA A 6 -2.40 35.17 5.79
CA ALA A 6 -2.29 34.33 4.60
C ALA A 6 -1.41 33.08 4.79
N ALA A 7 -1.02 32.72 6.02
CA ALA A 7 -0.21 31.51 6.25
C ALA A 7 -0.87 30.21 5.73
N TRP A 8 -2.20 30.21 5.58
CA TRP A 8 -2.95 29.12 4.95
C TRP A 8 -2.64 28.95 3.45
N GLN A 9 -2.23 30.00 2.74
CA GLN A 9 -1.84 29.89 1.33
C GLN A 9 -0.58 29.03 1.20
N GLU A 10 0.31 29.07 2.18
CA GLU A 10 1.51 28.23 2.31
C GLU A 10 1.18 26.79 2.77
N SER A 11 -0.02 26.56 3.32
CA SER A 11 -0.45 25.23 3.76
C SER A 11 -0.93 24.35 2.58
N LEU A 12 -0.86 23.04 2.76
CA LEU A 12 -1.35 22.04 1.80
C LEU A 12 -2.90 22.01 1.64
N ARG A 13 -3.65 22.87 2.36
CA ARG A 13 -5.11 22.86 2.41
C ARG A 13 -5.80 22.96 1.04
N TYR A 14 -5.11 23.52 0.05
CA TYR A 14 -5.56 23.62 -1.34
C TYR A 14 -4.48 23.23 -2.36
N ARG A 15 -3.45 22.50 -1.92
CA ARG A 15 -2.35 22.07 -2.79
C ARG A 15 -2.13 20.57 -2.65
N LEU A 16 -1.88 19.90 -3.77
CA LEU A 16 -1.35 18.54 -3.73
C LEU A 16 0.08 18.60 -3.16
N PRO A 17 0.39 17.81 -2.12
CA PRO A 17 1.77 17.74 -1.65
C PRO A 17 2.67 17.22 -2.77
N ALA A 18 3.77 17.92 -3.01
CA ALA A 18 4.83 17.42 -3.89
C ALA A 18 5.59 16.30 -3.16
N LEU A 19 4.99 15.10 -3.11
CA LEU A 19 5.48 13.96 -2.32
C LEU A 19 6.94 13.61 -2.65
N ASP A 20 7.35 13.82 -3.90
CA ASP A 20 8.72 13.59 -4.35
C ASP A 20 9.74 14.58 -3.78
N GLN A 21 9.30 15.77 -3.36
CA GLN A 21 10.15 16.81 -2.76
C GLN A 21 10.21 16.71 -1.23
N LEU A 22 9.31 15.92 -0.62
CA LEU A 22 9.28 15.69 0.82
C LEU A 22 10.20 14.52 1.19
N GLY A 23 11.02 14.64 2.23
CA GLY A 23 11.82 13.52 2.73
C GLY A 23 10.95 12.34 3.20
N GLY A 24 11.49 11.13 3.18
CA GLY A 24 10.81 9.92 3.69
C GLY A 24 11.41 8.64 3.14
N LEU A 25 11.09 7.50 3.76
CA LEU A 25 11.50 6.20 3.25
C LEU A 25 10.79 5.91 1.92
N ARG A 26 11.50 5.37 0.93
CA ARG A 26 10.95 5.09 -0.40
C ARG A 26 10.87 3.60 -0.72
N ARG A 27 11.73 2.80 -0.10
CA ARG A 27 11.84 1.38 -0.35
C ARG A 27 12.11 0.65 0.95
N ILE A 28 11.43 -0.48 1.13
CA ILE A 28 11.67 -1.42 2.21
C ILE A 28 12.08 -2.74 1.54
N THR A 29 13.25 -3.27 1.90
CA THR A 29 13.73 -4.56 1.37
C THR A 29 14.00 -5.49 2.54
N LEU A 30 13.25 -6.60 2.58
CA LEU A 30 13.30 -7.61 3.64
C LEU A 30 13.64 -9.01 3.08
N ASN A 31 14.15 -9.09 1.86
CA ASN A 31 14.43 -10.37 1.18
C ASN A 31 15.23 -11.35 2.03
N ASP A 32 14.98 -12.64 1.83
CA ASP A 32 15.68 -13.74 2.49
C ASP A 32 15.54 -13.74 4.03
N ASN A 33 14.43 -13.17 4.54
CA ASN A 33 14.09 -13.19 5.96
C ASN A 33 12.82 -14.03 6.21
N PRO A 34 12.90 -15.38 6.20
CA PRO A 34 11.75 -16.26 6.37
C PRO A 34 11.07 -16.14 7.75
N ALA A 35 11.75 -15.57 8.74
CA ALA A 35 11.17 -15.31 10.06
C ALA A 35 10.10 -14.21 10.06
N VAL A 36 10.03 -13.38 9.00
CA VAL A 36 8.96 -12.38 8.83
C VAL A 36 7.62 -13.10 8.69
N GLY A 37 7.55 -14.08 7.78
CA GLY A 37 6.35 -14.88 7.52
C GLY A 37 5.11 -14.03 7.23
N ASP A 38 3.94 -14.67 7.26
CA ASP A 38 2.69 -13.94 7.04
C ASP A 38 2.42 -12.87 8.10
N VAL A 39 2.73 -13.16 9.37
CA VAL A 39 2.43 -12.25 10.48
C VAL A 39 3.17 -10.91 10.31
N GLY A 40 4.47 -10.94 10.06
CA GLY A 40 5.24 -9.71 9.87
C GLY A 40 4.87 -8.97 8.58
N SER A 41 4.54 -9.71 7.51
CA SER A 41 4.05 -9.14 6.25
C SER A 41 2.72 -8.41 6.41
N ILE A 42 1.79 -8.99 7.16
CA ILE A 42 0.48 -8.40 7.42
C ILE A 42 0.63 -7.11 8.24
N TYR A 43 1.42 -7.12 9.31
CA TYR A 43 1.69 -5.89 10.08
C TYR A 43 2.34 -4.80 9.23
N LEU A 44 3.23 -5.17 8.31
CA LEU A 44 3.82 -4.21 7.39
C LEU A 44 2.78 -3.64 6.41
N ALA A 45 1.94 -4.49 5.84
CA ALA A 45 0.87 -4.07 4.92
C ALA A 45 -0.13 -3.14 5.61
N GLU A 46 -0.54 -3.45 6.84
CA GLU A 46 -1.41 -2.59 7.66
C GLU A 46 -0.75 -1.23 7.94
N ALA A 47 0.53 -1.20 8.30
CA ALA A 47 1.27 0.04 8.52
C ALA A 47 1.43 0.90 7.26
N LEU A 48 1.38 0.28 6.07
CA LEU A 48 1.53 0.95 4.78
C LEU A 48 0.21 1.30 4.09
N MET A 49 -0.95 0.96 4.67
CA MET A 49 -2.25 1.18 4.05
C MET A 49 -2.50 2.66 3.70
N ASP A 50 -2.06 3.57 4.57
CA ASP A 50 -2.18 5.02 4.41
C ASP A 50 -0.83 5.72 4.14
N ASP A 51 0.24 4.96 3.85
CA ASP A 51 1.56 5.53 3.60
C ASP A 51 1.64 6.15 2.18
N LEU A 52 2.12 7.39 2.11
CA LEU A 52 2.21 8.16 0.87
C LEU A 52 3.62 8.21 0.27
N TRP A 53 4.63 7.63 0.93
CA TRP A 53 6.04 7.81 0.60
C TRP A 53 6.72 6.55 0.09
N VAL A 54 6.39 5.37 0.64
CA VAL A 54 6.92 4.09 0.21
C VAL A 54 6.38 3.77 -1.18
N LYS A 55 7.30 3.48 -2.10
CA LYS A 55 7.01 3.19 -3.51
C LYS A 55 7.29 1.74 -3.88
N ALA A 56 8.03 1.02 -3.05
CA ALA A 56 8.42 -0.36 -3.30
C ALA A 56 8.65 -1.12 -1.99
N VAL A 57 8.19 -2.36 -1.98
CA VAL A 57 8.40 -3.31 -0.89
C VAL A 57 8.89 -4.62 -1.50
N ASP A 58 10.05 -5.08 -1.07
CA ASP A 58 10.61 -6.37 -1.48
C ASP A 58 10.58 -7.36 -0.32
N MET A 59 9.90 -8.49 -0.54
CA MET A 59 9.76 -9.57 0.44
C MET A 59 9.94 -10.93 -0.22
N GLN A 60 10.89 -11.03 -1.15
CA GLN A 60 11.24 -12.29 -1.78
C GLN A 60 11.83 -13.26 -0.74
N ALA A 61 11.46 -14.54 -0.81
CA ALA A 61 11.90 -15.58 0.12
C ALA A 61 11.59 -15.31 1.62
N CYS A 62 10.51 -14.58 1.91
CA CYS A 62 10.07 -14.28 3.29
C CYS A 62 9.06 -15.26 3.88
N ALA A 63 8.89 -16.45 3.29
CA ALA A 63 7.91 -17.47 3.70
C ALA A 63 6.45 -16.95 3.73
N LEU A 64 6.06 -16.21 2.69
CA LEU A 64 4.70 -15.67 2.54
C LEU A 64 3.77 -16.69 1.88
N SER A 65 2.53 -16.74 2.35
CA SER A 65 1.44 -17.50 1.73
C SER A 65 0.36 -16.58 1.16
N ASP A 66 -0.70 -17.17 0.60
CA ASP A 66 -1.86 -16.44 0.09
C ASP A 66 -2.51 -15.53 1.13
N LYS A 67 -2.34 -15.81 2.43
CA LYS A 67 -2.81 -14.94 3.51
C LYS A 67 -2.21 -13.54 3.40
N SER A 68 -0.90 -13.45 3.22
CA SER A 68 -0.23 -12.17 2.97
C SER A 68 -0.69 -11.54 1.66
N ALA A 69 -0.77 -12.34 0.59
CA ALA A 69 -1.14 -11.85 -0.72
C ALA A 69 -2.52 -11.16 -0.73
N LEU A 70 -3.50 -11.74 -0.03
CA LEU A 70 -4.84 -11.16 0.12
C LEU A 70 -4.81 -9.81 0.85
N VAL A 71 -3.97 -9.64 1.86
CA VAL A 71 -3.85 -8.36 2.58
C VAL A 71 -3.16 -7.31 1.71
N TRP A 72 -2.09 -7.66 1.01
CA TRP A 72 -1.45 -6.76 0.04
C TRP A 72 -2.38 -6.38 -1.10
N LEU A 73 -3.23 -7.28 -1.58
CA LEU A 73 -4.27 -6.98 -2.57
C LEU A 73 -5.23 -5.92 -2.03
N ARG A 74 -5.63 -5.98 -0.76
CA ARG A 74 -6.49 -4.97 -0.12
C ARG A 74 -5.80 -3.61 -0.03
N VAL A 75 -4.49 -3.58 0.28
CA VAL A 75 -3.68 -2.35 0.23
C VAL A 75 -3.70 -1.77 -1.18
N LEU A 76 -3.49 -2.59 -2.21
CA LEU A 76 -3.55 -2.14 -3.60
C LEU A 76 -4.96 -1.70 -4.04
N LEU A 77 -6.02 -2.31 -3.50
CA LEU A 77 -7.40 -1.91 -3.77
C LEU A 77 -7.80 -0.60 -3.06
N GLY A 78 -7.07 -0.23 -1.99
CA GLY A 78 -7.42 0.88 -1.12
C GLY A 78 -8.68 0.61 -0.29
N THR A 79 -8.95 -0.66 0.03
CA THR A 79 -10.15 -1.07 0.78
C THR A 79 -9.80 -1.43 2.24
N PRO A 80 -10.38 -0.74 3.25
CA PRO A 80 -10.23 -1.15 4.64
C PRO A 80 -10.94 -2.49 4.92
N GLU A 81 -10.67 -3.10 6.09
CA GLU A 81 -11.11 -4.45 6.49
C GLU A 81 -12.61 -4.73 6.29
N ASP A 82 -13.46 -3.72 6.40
CA ASP A 82 -14.91 -3.89 6.53
C ASP A 82 -15.68 -4.11 5.22
N VAL A 83 -15.00 -4.14 4.06
CA VAL A 83 -15.69 -4.10 2.74
C VAL A 83 -15.91 -5.48 2.12
N VAL A 84 -15.23 -6.53 2.62
CA VAL A 84 -15.46 -7.91 2.14
C VAL A 84 -16.52 -8.59 3.00
N ASN A 85 -17.76 -8.09 2.93
CA ASN A 85 -18.92 -8.78 3.48
C ASN A 85 -19.71 -9.39 2.30
N PRO A 86 -19.58 -10.70 2.02
CA PRO A 86 -20.11 -11.32 0.80
C PRO A 86 -21.64 -11.51 0.78
N SER A 87 -22.37 -10.98 1.76
CA SER A 87 -23.76 -11.38 2.04
C SER A 87 -24.83 -10.28 2.02
N GLY A 88 -24.54 -9.03 1.60
CA GLY A 88 -25.65 -8.06 1.57
C GLY A 88 -25.41 -6.60 1.18
N ALA A 89 -24.31 -6.23 0.54
CA ALA A 89 -24.15 -4.87 0.03
C ALA A 89 -24.22 -4.85 -1.51
N GLU A 90 -24.91 -3.84 -2.05
CA GLU A 90 -24.91 -3.48 -3.47
C GLU A 90 -23.50 -3.64 -4.07
N PRO A 91 -23.34 -4.21 -5.28
CA PRO A 91 -22.03 -4.35 -5.89
C PRO A 91 -21.40 -2.97 -6.00
N ILE A 92 -20.40 -2.72 -5.15
CA ILE A 92 -19.57 -1.51 -5.23
C ILE A 92 -19.10 -1.43 -6.67
N GLN A 93 -19.24 -0.26 -7.31
CA GLN A 93 -18.75 -0.06 -8.67
C GLN A 93 -17.23 -0.25 -8.69
N VAL A 94 -16.79 -1.49 -8.91
CA VAL A 94 -15.39 -1.95 -8.96
C VAL A 94 -14.59 -1.19 -10.02
N GLN A 95 -15.27 -0.52 -10.94
CA GLN A 95 -14.72 0.19 -12.09
C GLN A 95 -13.69 1.28 -11.75
N ASN A 96 -13.64 1.75 -10.50
CA ASN A 96 -12.67 2.78 -10.07
C ASN A 96 -11.75 2.39 -8.90
N LEU A 97 -11.87 1.18 -8.36
CA LEU A 97 -11.00 0.69 -7.30
C LEU A 97 -9.68 0.16 -7.87
N GLY A 98 -8.65 0.08 -7.04
CA GLY A 98 -7.37 -0.50 -7.43
C GLY A 98 -6.27 0.50 -7.73
N ASN A 99 -5.05 0.01 -7.52
CA ASN A 99 -3.82 0.73 -7.76
C ASN A 99 -3.63 0.94 -9.28
N ARG A 100 -3.44 2.19 -9.70
CA ARG A 100 -3.19 2.58 -11.10
C ARG A 100 -1.74 2.95 -11.38
N THR A 101 -0.87 2.83 -10.39
CA THR A 101 0.52 3.31 -10.39
C THR A 101 1.53 2.18 -10.22
N LEU A 102 1.09 0.95 -9.95
CA LEU A 102 1.92 -0.23 -9.82
C LEU A 102 2.53 -0.55 -11.19
N VAL A 103 3.85 -0.46 -11.27
CA VAL A 103 4.60 -0.67 -12.50
C VAL A 103 5.41 -1.96 -12.50
N VAL A 104 5.65 -2.54 -11.32
CA VAL A 104 6.46 -3.74 -11.15
C VAL A 104 5.75 -4.66 -10.16
N LEU A 105 5.52 -5.89 -10.60
CA LEU A 105 5.06 -7.00 -9.78
C LEU A 105 5.99 -8.18 -10.05
N ASP A 106 6.85 -8.51 -9.08
CA ASP A 106 7.81 -9.61 -9.20
C ASP A 106 7.24 -10.89 -8.57
N LEU A 107 6.94 -11.86 -9.43
CA LEU A 107 6.40 -13.15 -9.04
C LEU A 107 7.29 -14.32 -9.47
N ARG A 108 8.55 -14.05 -9.86
CA ARG A 108 9.45 -15.02 -10.51
C ARG A 108 9.82 -16.25 -9.67
N GLN A 109 9.50 -16.27 -8.38
CA GLN A 109 9.78 -17.37 -7.45
C GLN A 109 8.49 -18.04 -6.90
N ASN A 110 7.37 -17.89 -7.61
CA ASN A 110 6.12 -18.57 -7.31
C ASN A 110 5.82 -19.59 -8.43
N PRO A 111 6.21 -20.86 -8.27
CA PRO A 111 6.11 -21.87 -9.33
C PRO A 111 4.65 -22.20 -9.69
N ASP A 112 3.71 -22.00 -8.78
CA ASP A 112 2.31 -22.40 -8.93
C ASP A 112 1.44 -21.37 -9.67
N ILE A 113 2.02 -20.27 -10.17
CA ILE A 113 1.27 -19.20 -10.89
C ILE A 113 0.98 -19.61 -12.36
N CYS A 114 1.44 -20.78 -12.80
CA CYS A 114 1.29 -21.27 -14.17
C CYS A 114 0.22 -22.37 -14.37
N GLU A 115 -0.64 -22.68 -13.39
CA GLU A 115 -1.78 -23.61 -13.59
C GLU A 115 -3.13 -22.90 -13.78
#